data_AF-A0A938H2E8-F1
#
_entry.id   AF-A0A938H2E8-F1
#
_cell.length_a   1.000
_cell.length_b   1.000
_cell.length_c   1.000
_cell.angle_alpha   90.00
_cell.angle_beta   90.00
_cell.angle_gamma   90.00
#
_symmetry.space_group_name_H-M   'P 1'
#
loop_
_entity.id
_entity.type
_entity.pdbx_description
1 polymer ?
#
loop_
_entity_poly.entity_id
_entity_poly.type
_entity_poly.pdbx_seq_one_letter_code
_entity_poly.pdbx_strand_id
1 'polypeptide(L)'
;MVRNLYLAKLLATTFKPPTGNYQSFAGALNRLPEQDRAWLPQKKDGSGVNVYPIFLCLEQALHFDLDALRQVLESTLKADETLVTTGLDPRVVLHRLIVEIASARRKPAKTGSAK
;
A
#
# COMPACT_ATOMS: atom_id res chain seq x y z
N MET A 1 -4.94 5.32 2.88
CA MET A 1 -3.48 5.41 2.61
C MET A 1 -2.80 4.04 2.58
N VAL A 2 -2.93 3.21 3.62
CA VAL A 2 -2.24 1.90 3.72
C VAL A 2 -2.51 0.99 2.51
N ARG A 3 -3.77 0.91 2.04
CA ARG A 3 -4.13 0.15 0.83
C ARG A 3 -3.30 0.54 -0.39
N ASN A 4 -3.14 1.83 -0.67
CA ASN A 4 -2.37 2.28 -1.83
C ASN A 4 -0.87 1.98 -1.68
N LEU A 5 -0.34 2.06 -0.45
CA LEU A 5 1.01 1.64 -0.13
C LEU A 5 1.23 0.14 -0.38
N TYR A 6 0.29 -0.70 0.08
CA TYR A 6 0.31 -2.14 -0.19
C TYR A 6 0.25 -2.43 -1.69
N LEU A 7 -0.68 -1.81 -2.42
CA LEU A 7 -0.80 -2.00 -3.87
C LEU A 7 0.47 -1.52 -4.59
N ALA A 8 1.06 -0.40 -4.17
CA ALA A 8 2.31 0.09 -4.73
C ALA A 8 3.46 -0.90 -4.52
N LYS A 9 3.59 -1.45 -3.30
CA LYS A 9 4.59 -2.47 -2.99
C LYS A 9 4.38 -3.74 -3.81
N LEU A 10 3.15 -4.24 -3.84
CA LEU A 10 2.76 -5.45 -4.57
C LEU A 10 3.07 -5.31 -6.07
N LEU A 11 2.69 -4.18 -6.67
CA LEU A 11 2.96 -3.94 -8.09
C LEU A 11 4.46 -3.84 -8.37
N ALA A 12 5.21 -3.16 -7.50
CA ALA A 12 6.65 -3.04 -7.62
C ALA A 12 7.35 -4.41 -7.49
N THR A 13 6.86 -5.31 -6.63
CA THR A 13 7.44 -6.65 -6.46
C THR A 13 7.05 -7.62 -7.58
N THR A 14 5.77 -7.60 -8.00
CA THR A 14 5.21 -8.62 -8.90
C THR A 14 5.43 -8.27 -10.36
N PHE A 15 5.14 -7.04 -10.77
CA PHE A 15 5.17 -6.64 -12.19
C PHE A 15 6.36 -5.75 -12.55
N LYS A 16 7.05 -5.19 -11.55
CA LYS A 16 8.22 -4.30 -11.71
C LYS A 16 8.01 -3.22 -12.79
N PRO A 17 6.89 -2.46 -12.77
CA PRO A 17 6.62 -1.44 -13.77
C PRO A 17 7.63 -0.28 -13.66
N PRO A 18 7.85 0.51 -14.72
CA PRO A 18 8.68 1.70 -14.66
C PRO A 18 8.13 2.70 -13.63
N THR A 19 8.96 3.15 -12.70
CA THR A 19 8.57 4.07 -11.60
C THR A 19 9.01 5.51 -11.82
N GLY A 20 9.78 5.81 -12.88
CA GLY A 20 10.38 7.13 -13.09
C GLY A 20 9.40 8.23 -13.54
N ASN A 21 8.27 7.88 -14.15
CA ASN A 21 7.19 8.82 -14.44
C ASN A 21 5.83 8.11 -14.50
N TYR A 22 4.77 8.88 -14.27
CA TYR A 22 3.42 8.36 -14.17
C TYR A 22 2.91 7.74 -15.48
N GLN A 23 3.22 8.34 -16.63
CA GLN A 23 2.74 7.91 -17.94
C GLN A 23 3.27 6.52 -18.29
N SER A 24 4.54 6.26 -17.99
CA SER A 24 5.18 4.96 -18.21
C SER A 24 4.62 3.90 -17.24
N PHE A 25 4.42 4.28 -15.97
CA PHE A 25 3.82 3.42 -14.96
C PHE A 25 2.38 3.01 -15.34
N ALA A 26 1.51 3.99 -15.60
CA ALA A 26 0.14 3.76 -16.00
C ALA A 26 0.05 3.02 -17.34
N GLY A 27 0.91 3.34 -18.30
CA GLY A 27 0.98 2.63 -19.58
C GLY A 27 1.36 1.16 -19.39
N ALA A 28 2.31 0.84 -18.51
CA ALA A 28 2.69 -0.53 -18.20
C ALA A 28 1.52 -1.31 -17.58
N LEU A 29 0.79 -0.71 -16.63
CA LEU A 29 -0.34 -1.37 -15.98
C LEU A 29 -1.56 -1.52 -16.91
N ASN A 30 -1.77 -0.61 -17.86
CA ASN A 30 -2.87 -0.74 -18.83
C ASN A 30 -2.64 -1.85 -19.85
N ARG A 31 -1.37 -2.21 -20.11
CA ARG A 31 -0.98 -3.33 -20.99
C ARG A 31 -1.01 -4.70 -20.32
N LEU A 32 -1.27 -4.76 -19.00
CA LEU A 32 -1.43 -6.04 -18.33
C LEU A 32 -2.64 -6.81 -18.89
N PRO A 33 -2.59 -8.15 -18.88
CA PRO A 33 -3.75 -8.98 -19.18
C PRO A 33 -4.95 -8.55 -18.34
N GLU A 34 -6.16 -8.71 -18.88
CA GLU A 34 -7.38 -8.25 -18.22
C GLU A 34 -7.55 -8.83 -16.81
N GLN A 35 -7.22 -10.11 -16.63
CA GLN A 35 -7.21 -10.78 -15.32
C GLN A 35 -6.35 -10.06 -14.26
N ASP A 36 -5.18 -9.55 -14.65
CA ASP A 36 -4.24 -8.88 -13.76
C ASP A 36 -4.58 -7.40 -13.58
N ARG A 37 -5.44 -6.87 -14.45
CA ARG A 37 -5.91 -5.49 -14.41
C ARG A 37 -7.25 -5.35 -13.68
N ALA A 38 -8.08 -6.39 -13.64
CA ALA A 38 -9.44 -6.35 -13.11
C ALA A 38 -9.53 -5.93 -11.63
N TRP A 39 -8.54 -6.29 -10.82
CA TRP A 39 -8.49 -5.94 -9.40
C TRP A 39 -7.89 -4.54 -9.12
N LEU A 40 -7.30 -3.89 -10.13
CA LEU A 40 -6.79 -2.53 -10.00
C LEU A 40 -7.93 -1.50 -10.02
N PRO A 41 -7.75 -0.33 -9.36
CA PRO A 41 -8.73 0.74 -9.45
C PRO A 41 -8.94 1.15 -10.91
N GLN A 42 -10.19 1.17 -11.37
CA GLN A 42 -10.55 1.58 -12.74
C GLN A 42 -10.90 3.06 -12.78
N LYS A 43 -10.68 3.69 -13.93
CA LYS A 43 -11.22 5.03 -14.21
C LYS A 43 -12.72 4.93 -14.50
N LYS A 44 -13.45 5.99 -14.17
CA LYS A 44 -14.91 6.07 -14.38
C LYS A 44 -15.32 6.06 -15.85
N ASP A 45 -14.44 6.48 -16.74
CA ASP A 45 -14.64 6.56 -18.19
C ASP A 45 -14.38 5.22 -18.91
N GLY A 46 -13.96 4.17 -18.18
CA GLY A 46 -13.61 2.87 -18.75
C GLY A 46 -12.33 2.86 -19.59
N SER A 47 -11.60 3.98 -19.67
CA SER A 47 -10.40 4.12 -20.53
C SER A 47 -9.15 3.41 -19.99
N GLY A 48 -9.25 2.82 -18.79
CA GLY A 48 -8.17 2.05 -18.17
C GLY A 48 -8.10 2.22 -16.66
N VAL A 49 -6.92 1.96 -16.09
CA VAL A 49 -6.71 1.97 -14.64
C VAL A 49 -6.43 3.38 -14.07
N ASN A 50 -6.99 3.67 -12.89
CA ASN A 50 -6.73 4.86 -12.09
C ASN A 50 -5.65 4.59 -11.04
N VAL A 51 -4.40 4.68 -11.46
CA VAL A 51 -3.24 4.28 -10.64
C VAL A 51 -2.44 5.46 -10.11
N TYR A 52 -2.92 6.69 -10.31
CA TYR A 52 -2.24 7.90 -9.85
C TYR A 52 -2.01 7.90 -8.31
N PRO A 53 -3.00 7.57 -7.47
CA PRO A 53 -2.78 7.49 -6.02
C PRO A 53 -1.82 6.38 -5.61
N ILE A 54 -1.66 5.33 -6.43
CA ILE A 54 -0.73 4.22 -6.19
C ILE A 54 0.69 4.67 -6.57
N PHE A 55 0.84 5.37 -7.70
CA PHE A 55 2.10 5.93 -8.16
C PHE A 55 2.74 6.85 -7.11
N LEU A 56 1.94 7.74 -6.50
CA LEU A 56 2.41 8.63 -5.42
C LEU A 56 2.93 7.88 -4.17
N CYS A 57 2.50 6.63 -3.97
CA CYS A 57 2.92 5.82 -2.84
C CYS A 57 4.16 4.95 -3.14
N LEU A 58 4.67 4.92 -4.39
CA LEU A 58 5.78 4.04 -4.77
C LEU A 58 7.05 4.31 -3.96
N GLU A 59 7.43 5.58 -3.79
CA GLU A 59 8.62 5.94 -3.01
C GLU A 59 8.49 5.51 -1.55
N GLN A 60 7.32 5.75 -0.96
CA GLN A 60 7.06 5.38 0.43
C GLN A 60 7.02 3.86 0.62
N ALA A 61 6.50 3.11 -0.37
CA ALA A 61 6.44 1.66 -0.34
C ALA A 61 7.82 0.98 -0.26
N LEU A 62 8.91 1.65 -0.66
CA LEU A 62 10.27 1.13 -0.50
C LEU A 62 10.67 0.94 0.97
N HIS A 63 10.06 1.70 1.89
CA HIS A 63 10.34 1.66 3.32
C HIS A 63 9.53 0.61 4.09
N PHE A 64 8.77 -0.22 3.39
CA PHE A 64 7.94 -1.25 4.01
C PHE A 64 8.15 -2.59 3.32
N ASP A 65 8.01 -3.66 4.10
CA ASP A 65 7.96 -5.02 3.58
C ASP A 65 6.51 -5.39 3.23
N LEU A 66 6.33 -6.28 2.25
CA LEU A 66 5.00 -6.62 1.74
C LEU A 66 4.14 -7.30 2.83
N ASP A 67 4.74 -8.21 3.59
CA ASP A 67 4.06 -8.92 4.68
C ASP A 67 3.67 -7.97 5.82
N ALA A 68 4.52 -7.00 6.14
CA ALA A 68 4.22 -5.98 7.14
C ALA A 68 3.02 -5.12 6.72
N LEU A 69 2.95 -4.70 5.44
CA LEU A 69 1.80 -3.95 4.91
C LEU A 69 0.52 -4.79 4.89
N ARG A 70 0.63 -6.09 4.61
CA ARG A 70 -0.50 -7.02 4.68
C ARG A 70 -1.04 -7.11 6.11
N GLN A 71 -0.15 -7.30 7.09
CA GLN A 71 -0.54 -7.35 8.50
C GLN A 71 -1.23 -6.06 8.93
N VAL A 72 -0.72 -4.90 8.53
CA VAL A 72 -1.35 -3.61 8.84
C VAL A 72 -2.74 -3.48 8.20
N LEU A 73 -2.97 -4.02 6.99
CA LEU A 73 -4.30 -4.05 6.38
C LEU A 73 -5.27 -4.93 7.17
N GLU A 74 -4.84 -6.11 7.59
CA GLU A 74 -5.63 -7.03 8.42
C GLU A 74 -5.97 -6.40 9.78
N SER A 75 -4.99 -5.74 10.42
CA SER A 75 -5.21 -4.96 11.64
C SER A 75 -6.18 -3.79 11.43
N THR A 76 -6.12 -3.12 10.28
CA THR A 76 -7.05 -2.04 9.95
C THR A 76 -8.48 -2.55 9.84
N LEU A 77 -8.67 -3.71 9.20
CA LEU A 77 -9.98 -4.37 9.10
C LEU A 77 -10.51 -4.76 10.49
N LYS A 78 -9.66 -5.40 11.32
CA LYS A 78 -10.03 -5.78 12.68
C LYS A 78 -10.39 -4.58 13.56
N ALA A 79 -9.67 -3.47 13.40
CA ALA A 79 -9.97 -2.23 14.10
C ALA A 79 -11.34 -1.67 13.68
N ASP A 80 -11.64 -1.66 12.38
CA ASP A 80 -12.95 -1.22 11.85
C ASP A 80 -14.10 -2.09 12.40
N GLU A 81 -13.95 -3.41 12.33
CA GLU A 81 -14.90 -4.37 12.92
C GLU A 81 -15.09 -4.09 14.42
N THR A 82 -14.01 -3.87 15.16
CA THR A 82 -14.06 -3.59 16.60
C THR A 82 -14.81 -2.29 16.90
N LEU A 83 -14.60 -1.25 16.10
CA LEU A 83 -15.24 0.05 16.27
C LEU A 83 -16.76 -0.02 16.08
N VAL A 84 -17.25 -0.90 15.20
CA VAL A 84 -18.68 -1.00 14.88
C VAL A 84 -19.42 -2.11 15.63
N THR A 85 -18.72 -3.16 16.08
CA THR A 85 -19.33 -4.32 16.74
C THR A 85 -19.14 -4.34 18.26
N THR A 86 -18.24 -3.53 18.81
CA THR A 86 -17.94 -3.53 20.25
C THR A 86 -18.19 -2.17 20.88
N GLY A 87 -18.43 -2.16 22.20
CA GLY A 87 -18.50 -0.94 23.01
C GLY A 87 -17.15 -0.46 23.53
N LEU A 88 -16.03 -0.92 22.95
CA LEU A 88 -14.70 -0.47 23.35
C LEU A 88 -14.51 1.01 23.01
N ASP A 89 -13.76 1.73 23.85
CA ASP A 89 -13.43 3.13 23.59
C ASP A 89 -12.71 3.25 22.23
N PRO A 90 -13.28 3.98 21.25
CA PRO A 90 -12.69 4.18 19.94
C PRO A 90 -11.25 4.70 20.01
N ARG A 91 -10.91 5.51 21.02
CA ARG A 91 -9.55 6.04 21.19
C ARG A 91 -8.54 4.94 21.44
N VAL A 92 -8.90 3.92 22.21
CA VAL A 92 -8.02 2.78 22.50
C VAL A 92 -7.78 1.96 21.24
N VAL A 93 -8.83 1.71 20.46
CA VAL A 93 -8.74 0.96 19.20
C VAL A 93 -7.85 1.70 18.19
N LEU A 94 -8.08 3.01 18.01
CA LEU A 94 -7.30 3.82 17.09
C LEU A 94 -5.84 4.01 17.52
N HIS A 95 -5.55 4.17 18.82
CA HIS A 95 -4.18 4.26 19.31
C HIS A 95 -3.39 2.97 19.03
N ARG A 96 -3.99 1.80 19.27
CA ARG A 96 -3.36 0.51 18.95
C ARG A 96 -3.06 0.40 17.46
N LEU A 97 -4.03 0.75 16.61
CA LEU A 97 -3.86 0.73 15.16
C LEU A 97 -2.70 1.64 14.70
N ILE A 98 -2.59 2.85 15.24
CA ILE A 98 -1.49 3.78 14.90
C ILE A 98 -0.13 3.19 15.29
N VAL A 99 -0.02 2.57 16.47
CA VAL A 99 1.22 1.93 16.93
C VAL A 99 1.62 0.78 16.00
N GLU A 100 0.68 -0.03 15.55
CA GLU A 100 0.94 -1.12 14.60
C GLU A 100 1.41 -0.59 13.24
N ILE A 101 0.75 0.44 12.69
CA ILE A 101 1.16 1.09 11.44
C ILE A 101 2.57 1.67 11.57
N ALA A 102 2.88 2.35 12.68
CA ALA A 102 4.19 2.97 12.90
C ALA A 102 5.31 1.91 13.06
N SER A 103 4.99 0.78 13.69
CA SER A 103 5.94 -0.31 13.92
C SER A 103 6.25 -1.11 12.66
N ALA A 104 5.34 -1.13 11.68
CA ALA A 104 5.52 -1.84 10.42
C ALA A 104 6.53 -1.18 9.46
N ARG A 105 6.95 0.06 9.73
CA ARG A 105 7.95 0.75 8.90
C ARG A 105 9.32 0.12 9.11
N ARG A 106 9.98 -0.27 8.03
CA ARG A 106 11.33 -0.83 8.09
C ARG A 106 12.30 0.19 8.68
N LYS A 107 13.06 -0.21 9.70
CA LYS A 107 14.13 0.65 10.24
C LYS A 107 15.20 0.86 9.15
N PRO A 108 15.68 2.09 8.93
CA PRO A 108 16.82 2.31 8.05
C PRO A 108 17.99 1.47 8.57
N ALA A 109 18.60 0.69 7.68
CA ALA A 109 19.81 -0.05 8.03
C ALA A 109 20.84 0.95 8.56
N LYS A 110 21.38 0.69 9.76
CA LYS A 110 22.47 1.52 10.29
C LYS A 110 23.65 1.36 9.33
N THR A 111 23.90 2.36 8.50
CA THR A 111 25.16 2.46 7.77
C THR A 111 26.25 2.60 8.83
N GLY A 112 26.92 1.49 9.14
CA GLY A 112 28.14 1.52 9.92
C GLY A 112 29.17 2.28 9.11
N SER A 113 29.49 3.50 9.51
CA SER A 113 30.75 4.14 9.12
C SER A 113 31.88 3.25 9.63
N ALA A 114 32.42 2.41 8.76
CA ALA A 114 33.75 1.86 8.96
C ALA A 114 34.74 3.02 8.77
N LYS A 115 35.60 3.16 9.78
CA LYS A 115 36.74 4.09 9.83
C LYS A 115 37.67 3.95 8.65
#